data_AF-X0Y276-F1
#
_entry.id   AF-X0Y276-F1
#
_cell.length_a   1.000
_cell.length_b   1.000
_cell.length_c   1.000
_cell.angle_alpha   90.00
_cell.angle_beta   90.00
_cell.angle_gamma   90.00
#
_symmetry.space_group_name_H-M   'P 1'
#
loop_
_entity.id
_entity.type
_entity.pdbx_description
1 polymer ?
#
loop_
_entity_poly.entity_id
_entity_poly.type
_entity_poly.pdbx_seq_one_letter_code
_entity_poly.pdbx_strand_id
1 'polypeptide(L)'
;MKTAPKDSSEKAKKTRAKSRKAIDGDFVWTRKHLLGLEGLSSEELFHIFHTAEQFQQVSQRSIKKVPALRGRVVVNLFFESS
;
A
#
# COMPACT_ATOMS: atom_id res chain seq x y z
N MET A 1 21.64 26.63 -37.88
CA MET A 1 20.60 26.94 -36.87
C MET A 1 20.61 25.85 -35.83
N LYS A 2 20.73 26.24 -34.56
CA LYS A 2 21.06 25.38 -33.41
C LYS A 2 19.87 24.49 -33.04
N THR A 3 20.20 23.27 -32.62
CA THR A 3 19.29 22.20 -32.20
C THR A 3 18.41 22.61 -31.01
N ALA A 4 17.12 22.25 -31.06
CA ALA A 4 16.18 22.41 -29.96
C ALA A 4 16.51 21.45 -28.80
N PRO A 5 16.46 21.89 -27.52
CA PRO A 5 16.72 21.03 -26.38
C PRO A 5 15.47 20.18 -26.07
N LYS A 6 15.60 18.86 -26.21
CA LYS A 6 14.55 17.86 -26.04
C LYS A 6 14.59 17.19 -24.65
N ASP A 7 14.95 17.94 -23.60
CA ASP A 7 15.37 17.35 -22.30
C ASP A 7 14.60 17.88 -21.07
N SER A 8 13.36 18.35 -21.28
CA SER A 8 12.48 18.81 -20.18
C SER A 8 11.46 17.74 -19.75
N SER A 9 11.11 16.80 -20.64
CA SER A 9 10.10 15.75 -20.38
C SER A 9 10.68 14.48 -19.74
N GLU A 10 11.99 14.28 -19.84
CA GLU A 10 12.67 13.11 -19.28
C GLU A 10 12.94 13.28 -17.77
N LYS A 11 13.20 14.51 -17.31
CA LYS A 11 13.34 14.86 -15.88
C LYS A 11 12.04 14.65 -15.09
N ALA A 12 10.88 14.96 -15.66
CA ALA A 12 9.58 14.77 -15.00
C ALA A 12 9.15 13.28 -14.88
N LYS A 13 9.55 12.43 -15.83
CA LYS A 13 9.36 10.97 -15.70
C LYS A 13 10.28 10.37 -14.64
N LYS A 14 11.52 10.87 -14.53
CA LYS A 14 12.53 10.37 -13.59
C LYS A 14 12.20 10.71 -12.13
N THR A 15 11.61 11.87 -11.85
CA THR A 15 11.13 12.25 -10.50
C THR A 15 9.97 11.38 -10.02
N ARG A 16 9.00 11.07 -10.90
CA ARG A 16 7.86 10.21 -10.58
C ARG A 16 8.25 8.74 -10.37
N ALA A 17 9.25 8.24 -11.12
CA ALA A 17 9.78 6.89 -10.94
C ALA A 17 10.62 6.75 -9.67
N LYS A 18 11.36 7.80 -9.28
CA LYS A 18 12.16 7.81 -8.04
C LYS A 18 11.31 7.79 -6.77
N SER A 19 10.15 8.44 -6.77
CA SER A 19 9.21 8.44 -5.63
C SER A 19 8.52 7.09 -5.41
N ARG A 20 8.35 6.27 -6.45
CA ARG A 20 7.75 4.93 -6.33
C ARG A 20 8.72 3.89 -5.76
N LYS A 21 10.04 4.07 -5.95
CA LYS A 21 11.04 3.14 -5.44
C LYS A 21 11.32 3.29 -3.94
N ALA A 22 10.91 4.41 -3.32
CA ALA A 22 11.22 4.72 -1.92
C ALA A 22 10.27 4.08 -0.91
N ILE A 23 9.13 3.52 -1.35
CA ILE A 23 8.09 2.98 -0.45
C ILE A 23 8.13 1.46 -0.28
N ASP A 24 9.01 0.77 -1.01
CA ASP A 24 8.96 -0.69 -1.20
C ASP A 24 9.96 -1.50 -0.34
N GLY A 25 10.67 -0.88 0.61
CA GLY A 25 11.58 -1.63 1.47
C GLY A 25 11.64 -1.03 2.87
N ASP A 26 11.16 -1.77 3.85
CA ASP A 26 11.33 -1.54 5.30
C ASP A 26 10.27 -0.66 6.00
N PHE A 27 9.09 -0.44 5.40
CA PHE A 27 7.98 0.14 6.16
C PHE A 27 7.43 -0.88 7.18
N VAL A 28 7.57 -0.60 8.47
CA VAL A 28 7.05 -1.42 9.57
C VAL A 28 5.82 -0.74 10.19
N TRP A 29 4.68 -1.40 10.13
CA TRP A 29 3.46 -0.94 10.79
C TRP A 29 3.58 -1.06 12.32
N THR A 30 3.48 0.05 13.06
CA THR A 30 3.65 0.09 14.53
C THR A 30 2.36 0.33 15.30
N ARG A 31 1.24 0.69 14.64
CA ARG A 31 -0.02 1.00 15.33
C ARG A 31 -0.73 -0.25 15.81
N LYS A 32 -1.13 -0.26 17.08
CA LYS A 32 -1.95 -1.32 17.67
C LYS A 32 -3.44 -1.21 17.30
N HIS A 33 -3.96 0.00 17.18
CA HIS A 33 -5.37 0.28 16.93
C HIS A 33 -5.55 1.19 15.71
N LEU A 34 -6.53 0.88 14.87
CA LEU A 34 -6.93 1.68 13.71
C LEU A 34 -8.37 2.18 13.93
N LEU A 35 -8.50 3.40 14.45
CA LEU A 35 -9.80 3.98 14.85
C LEU A 35 -10.32 5.04 13.86
N GLY A 36 -9.47 5.55 12.97
CA GLY A 36 -9.81 6.61 12.02
C GLY A 36 -8.63 6.98 11.10
N LEU A 37 -8.86 7.90 10.17
CA LEU A 37 -7.89 8.29 9.14
C LEU A 37 -7.07 9.55 9.49
N GLU A 38 -7.58 10.44 10.34
CA GLU A 38 -6.99 11.76 10.61
C GLU A 38 -5.52 11.70 11.07
N GLY A 39 -5.17 10.66 11.82
CA GLY A 39 -3.81 10.48 12.31
C GLY A 39 -2.87 9.74 11.36
N LEU A 40 -3.34 9.20 10.22
CA LEU A 40 -2.52 8.35 9.35
C LEU A 40 -1.61 9.19 8.45
N SER A 41 -0.34 8.80 8.35
CA SER A 41 0.56 9.37 7.35
C SER A 41 0.24 8.83 5.95
N SER A 42 0.66 9.56 4.92
CA SER A 42 0.55 9.08 3.54
C SER A 42 1.25 7.74 3.33
N GLU A 43 2.40 7.53 3.98
CA GLU A 43 3.18 6.29 3.89
C GLU A 43 2.40 5.10 4.48
N GLU A 44 1.74 5.29 5.62
CA GLU A 44 0.88 4.29 6.25
C GLU A 44 -0.28 3.88 5.34
N LEU A 45 -0.93 4.86 4.69
CA LEU A 45 -2.02 4.61 3.75
C LEU A 45 -1.55 3.82 2.53
N PHE A 46 -0.44 4.24 1.91
CA PHE A 46 0.12 3.53 0.76
C PHE A 46 0.59 2.11 1.13
N HIS A 47 1.12 1.91 2.34
CA HIS A 47 1.47 0.57 2.81
C HIS A 47 0.25 -0.36 2.89
N ILE A 48 -0.89 0.12 3.39
CA ILE A 48 -2.15 -0.64 3.41
C ILE A 48 -2.59 -0.98 1.99
N PHE A 49 -2.55 -0.01 1.06
CA PHE A 49 -2.96 -0.22 -0.32
C PHE A 49 -2.08 -1.23 -1.06
N HIS A 50 -0.75 -1.14 -0.92
CA HIS A 50 0.15 -2.12 -1.52
C HIS A 50 -0.07 -3.52 -0.95
N THR A 51 -0.27 -3.64 0.37
CA THR A 51 -0.61 -4.91 0.99
C THR A 51 -1.92 -5.46 0.43
N ALA A 52 -2.96 -4.64 0.28
CA ALA A 52 -4.25 -5.06 -0.27
C ALA A 52 -4.14 -5.56 -1.73
N GLU A 53 -3.35 -4.90 -2.58
CA GLU A 53 -3.08 -5.35 -3.95
C GLU A 53 -2.45 -6.75 -3.98
N GLN A 54 -1.49 -7.03 -3.09
CA GLN A 54 -0.90 -8.38 -2.99
C GLN A 54 -1.93 -9.43 -2.55
N PHE A 55 -2.83 -9.06 -1.64
CA PHE A 55 -3.90 -9.96 -1.16
C PHE A 55 -4.98 -10.23 -2.22
N GLN A 56 -5.22 -9.30 -3.14
CA GLN A 56 -6.15 -9.50 -4.26
C GLN A 56 -5.77 -10.74 -5.07
N GLN A 57 -4.48 -10.92 -5.37
CA GLN A 57 -3.98 -12.08 -6.10
C GLN A 57 -4.16 -13.39 -5.31
N VAL A 58 -4.15 -13.35 -3.98
CA VAL A 58 -4.41 -14.52 -3.14
C VAL A 58 -5.88 -14.89 -3.12
N SER A 59 -6.79 -13.91 -3.14
CA SER A 59 -8.24 -14.13 -3.19
C SER A 59 -8.69 -14.89 -4.45
N GLN A 60 -7.95 -14.73 -5.54
CA GLN A 60 -8.21 -15.41 -6.83
C GLN A 60 -7.69 -16.85 -6.88
N ARG A 61 -6.91 -17.30 -5.89
CA ARG A 61 -6.37 -18.67 -5.85
C ARG A 61 -7.42 -19.66 -5.35
N SER A 62 -7.26 -20.93 -5.72
CA SER A 62 -8.09 -22.03 -5.22
C SER A 62 -8.04 -22.17 -3.69
N ILE A 63 -6.91 -21.82 -3.07
CA ILE A 63 -6.73 -21.79 -1.62
C ILE A 63 -6.57 -20.33 -1.18
N LYS A 64 -7.66 -19.78 -0.65
CA LYS A 64 -7.74 -18.38 -0.17
C LYS A 64 -7.12 -18.16 1.22
N LYS A 65 -6.59 -19.21 1.86
CA LYS A 65 -6.08 -19.17 3.24
C LYS A 65 -4.59 -18.81 3.27
N VAL A 66 -4.29 -17.56 3.62
CA VAL A 66 -2.91 -17.13 3.90
C VAL A 66 -2.40 -17.68 5.24
N PRO A 67 -1.08 -17.92 5.40
CA PRO A 67 -0.48 -18.32 6.69
C PRO A 67 -0.60 -17.26 7.79
N ALA A 68 -0.67 -15.98 7.41
CA ALA A 68 -0.45 -14.85 8.30
C ALA A 68 -1.38 -14.81 9.53
N LEU A 69 -2.60 -15.35 9.42
CA LEU A 69 -3.59 -15.36 10.50
C LEU A 69 -3.83 -16.76 11.11
N ARG A 70 -3.00 -17.76 10.78
CA ARG A 70 -3.16 -19.11 11.36
C ARG A 70 -3.01 -19.06 12.88
N GLY A 71 -3.93 -19.72 13.58
CA GLY A 71 -3.98 -19.71 15.05
C GLY A 71 -4.47 -18.38 15.65
N ARG A 72 -4.95 -17.44 14.84
CA ARG A 72 -5.57 -16.19 15.30
C ARG A 72 -7.09 -16.28 15.13
N VAL A 73 -7.82 -15.78 16.13
CA VAL A 73 -9.27 -15.60 16.08
C VAL A 73 -9.55 -14.11 15.92
N VAL A 74 -10.37 -13.75 14.93
CA VAL A 74 -10.83 -12.38 14.70
C VAL A 74 -12.30 -12.33 15.12
N VAL A 75 -12.65 -11.36 15.97
CA VAL A 75 -14.01 -11.17 16.47
C VAL A 75 -14.60 -9.92 15.81
N ASN A 76 -15.74 -10.09 15.15
CA ASN A 76 -16.52 -8.98 14.62
C ASN A 76 -17.64 -8.65 15.62
N LEU A 77 -17.65 -7.41 16.11
CA LEU A 77 -18.63 -6.94 17.10
C LEU A 77 -19.38 -5.74 16.51
N PHE A 78 -20.67 -5.93 16.24
CA PHE A 78 -21.57 -4.90 15.74
C PHE A 78 -22.76 -4.74 16.69
N PHE A 79 -23.06 -3.50 17.10
CA PHE A 79 -24.24 -3.20 17.93
C PHE A 79 -25.50 -2.98 17.08
N GLU A 80 -25.32 -2.70 15.79
CA GLU A 80 -26.36 -2.44 14.79
C GLU A 80 -26.03 -3.21 13.51
N SER A 81 -27.01 -3.43 12.63
CA SER A 81 -26.77 -4.10 11.35
C SER A 81 -25.81 -3.28 10.47
N SER A 82 -24.71 -3.92 10.05
CA SER A 82 -23.67 -3.35 9.18
C SER A 82 -23.64 -3.99 7.81
#